data_AF-A0A0C2ZLP9-F1
#
_entry.id   AF-A0A0C2ZLP9-F1
#
_cell.length_a   1.000
_cell.length_b   1.000
_cell.length_c   1.000
_cell.angle_alpha   90.00
_cell.angle_beta   90.00
_cell.angle_gamma   90.00
#
_symmetry.space_group_name_H-M   'P 1'
#
loop_
_entity.id
_entity.type
_entity.pdbx_description
1 polymer ?
#
loop_
_entity_poly.entity_id
_entity_poly.type
_entity_poly.pdbx_seq_one_letter_code
_entity_poly.pdbx_strand_id
1 'polypeptide(L)' 'MIGRDLVGGWPSNSRTQEWEVAPLGHGYTICNRGTGLYLSVIVIKNTAPIIPTHFPVAWDFRMVRVPEQQEPCYE' A
#
# COMPACT_ATOMS: atom_id res chain seq x y z
N MET A 1 -38.46 1.30 -0.25
CA MET A 1 -37.35 0.39 -0.63
C MET A 1 -36.06 1.13 -0.37
N ILE A 2 -35.25 0.65 0.57
CA ILE A 2 -34.02 1.29 1.03
C ILE A 2 -32.96 1.05 -0.05
N GLY A 3 -32.46 2.13 -0.64
CA GLY A 3 -31.31 2.10 -1.54
C GLY A 3 -30.11 1.55 -0.77
N ARG A 4 -29.45 0.54 -1.34
CA ARG A 4 -28.18 0.04 -0.81
C ARG A 4 -27.16 1.16 -1.02
N ASP A 5 -26.86 1.88 0.06
CA ASP A 5 -25.76 2.81 0.11
C ASP A 5 -24.48 2.10 -0.36
N LEU A 6 -23.95 2.57 -1.48
CA LEU A 6 -22.63 2.21 -1.96
C LEU A 6 -21.64 2.46 -0.82
N VAL A 7 -20.96 1.39 -0.38
CA VAL A 7 -19.79 1.48 0.50
C VAL A 7 -18.87 2.55 -0.11
N GLY A 8 -18.71 3.65 0.62
CA GLY A 8 -18.11 4.88 0.10
C GLY A 8 -16.86 4.59 -0.72
N GLY A 9 -16.87 5.01 -1.98
CA GLY A 9 -15.67 5.00 -2.80
C GLY A 9 -14.58 5.74 -2.03
N TRP A 10 -13.45 5.06 -1.79
CA TRP A 10 -12.28 5.66 -1.17
C TRP A 10 -11.97 6.98 -1.90
N PRO A 11 -11.73 8.10 -1.21
CA PRO A 11 -11.52 9.39 -1.86
C PRO A 11 -10.34 9.26 -2.81
N SER A 12 -10.63 9.23 -4.12
CA SER A 12 -9.72 8.85 -5.20
C SER A 12 -8.54 9.80 -5.41
N ASN A 13 -8.34 10.77 -4.51
CA ASN A 13 -7.32 11.81 -4.56
C ASN A 13 -6.81 12.22 -3.16
N SER A 14 -6.89 11.32 -2.16
CA SER A 14 -6.29 11.64 -0.86
C SER A 14 -4.77 11.45 -0.91
N ARG A 15 -4.01 12.50 -0.55
CA ARG A 15 -2.54 12.38 -0.38
C ARG A 15 -2.14 11.29 0.61
N THR A 16 -3.03 10.89 1.52
CA THR A 16 -2.80 9.77 2.44
C THR A 16 -2.82 8.40 1.77
N GLN A 17 -3.25 8.31 0.49
CA GLN A 17 -3.21 7.10 -0.32
C GLN A 17 -2.10 7.13 -1.38
N GLU A 18 -1.35 8.23 -1.46
CA GLU A 18 -0.18 8.33 -2.31
C GLU A 18 1.07 7.89 -1.56
N TRP A 19 1.88 7.05 -2.20
CA TRP A 19 3.11 6.51 -1.63
C TRP A 19 4.28 6.80 -2.56
N GLU A 20 5.37 7.27 -1.98
CA GLU A 20 6.64 7.48 -2.65
C GLU A 20 7.56 6.30 -2.37
N VAL A 21 8.15 5.74 -3.43
CA VAL A 21 9.15 4.69 -3.34
C VAL A 21 10.49 5.27 -3.77
N ALA A 22 11.48 5.22 -2.88
CA ALA A 22 12.80 5.79 -3.13
C ALA A 22 13.92 4.79 -2.78
N PRO A 23 15.08 4.81 -3.45
CA PRO A 23 16.19 3.91 -3.13
C PRO A 23 16.73 4.11 -1.71
N LEU A 24 17.07 3.00 -1.03
CA LEU A 24 17.75 2.98 0.27
C LEU A 24 18.69 1.77 0.38
N GLY A 25 19.99 2.02 0.18
CA GLY A 25 21.00 0.96 0.17
C GLY A 25 20.71 -0.08 -0.92
N HIS A 26 20.56 -1.35 -0.53
CA HIS A 26 20.21 -2.45 -1.43
C HIS A 26 18.71 -2.63 -1.68
N GLY A 27 17.85 -1.81 -1.06
CA GLY A 27 16.41 -1.89 -1.22
C GLY A 27 15.80 -0.51 -1.44
N TYR A 28 14.56 -0.37 -1.01
CA TYR A 28 13.76 0.83 -1.20
C TYR A 28 12.99 1.21 0.07
N THR A 29 12.78 2.49 0.29
CA THR A 29 11.79 2.97 1.26
C THR A 29 10.42 3.07 0.62
N ILE A 30 9.40 3.07 1.47
CA ILE A 30 8.02 3.37 1.08
C ILE A 30 7.51 4.44 2.04
N CYS A 31 7.27 5.65 1.56
CA CYS A 31 6.86 6.80 2.36
C CYS A 31 5.46 7.26 1.97
N ASN A 32 4.59 7.50 2.94
CA ASN A 32 3.29 8.09 2.69
C ASN A 32 3.43 9.59 2.40
N ARG A 33 2.95 10.07 1.24
CA ARG A 33 3.10 11.51 0.89
C ARG A 33 2.24 12.44 1.75
N GLY A 34 1.14 11.94 2.30
CA GLY A 34 0.25 12.71 3.17
C GLY A 34 0.79 12.91 4.58
N THR A 35 1.46 11.90 5.14
CA THR A 35 1.94 11.92 6.55
C THR A 35 3.45 12.05 6.69
N GLY A 36 4.23 11.76 5.65
CA GLY A 36 5.70 11.69 5.71
C GLY A 36 6.24 10.51 6.50
N LEU A 37 5.39 9.53 6.84
CA LEU A 37 5.77 8.32 7.58
C LEU A 37 6.14 7.20 6.62
N TYR A 38 7.20 6.48 6.97
CA TYR A 38 7.67 5.30 6.26
C TYR A 38 6.96 4.04 6.74
N LEU A 39 6.64 3.14 5.81
CA LEU A 39 6.29 1.77 6.15
C LEU A 39 7.52 1.05 6.69
N SER A 40 7.42 0.59 7.92
CA SER A 40 8.53 0.04 8.69
C SER A 40 8.08 -1.16 9.51
N VAL A 41 9.05 -1.90 10.04
CA VAL A 41 8.85 -3.04 10.93
C VAL A 41 9.80 -2.91 12.11
N ILE A 42 9.29 -3.12 13.33
CA ILE A 42 10.11 -3.04 14.55
C ILE A 42 10.96 -4.31 14.73
N VAL A 43 10.41 -5.46 14.32
CA VAL A 43 11.08 -6.76 14.50
C VAL A 43 10.81 -7.66 13.29
N ILE A 44 11.84 -8.37 12.84
CA ILE A 44 11.73 -9.33 11.74
C ILE A 44 11.24 -10.66 12.32
N LYS A 45 9.94 -10.91 12.21
CA LYS A 45 9.31 -12.17 12.57
C LYS A 45 8.17 -12.48 11.61
N ASN A 46 7.76 -13.74 11.55
CA ASN A 46 6.53 -14.10 10.85
C ASN A 46 5.36 -13.32 11.46
N THR A 47 4.49 -12.80 10.59
CA THR A 47 3.34 -11.97 10.94
C THR A 47 3.69 -10.71 11.73
N ALA A 48 4.89 -10.15 11.57
CA ALA A 48 5.21 -8.83 12.10
C ALA A 48 4.29 -7.77 11.46
N PRO A 49 3.68 -6.88 12.25
CA PRO A 49 2.88 -5.80 11.70
C PRO A 49 3.78 -4.79 10.98
N ILE A 50 3.34 -4.33 9.81
CA ILE A 50 3.92 -3.19 9.13
C ILE A 50 3.27 -1.94 9.74
N ILE A 51 4.09 -1.03 10.24
CA ILE A 51 3.63 0.18 10.92
C ILE A 51 4.21 1.45 10.27
N PRO A 52 3.47 2.57 10.30
CA PRO A 52 3.99 3.86 9.85
C PRO A 52 4.90 4.47 10.92
N THR A 53 6.14 4.81 10.59
CA THR A 53 7.11 5.42 11.52
C THR A 53 8.01 6.44 10.83
N HIS A 54 8.76 7.22 11.59
CA HIS A 54 9.81 8.10 11.04
C HIS A 54 11.11 7.37 10.67
N PHE A 55 11.21 6.06 10.96
CA PHE A 55 12.42 5.28 10.75
C PHE A 55 12.26 4.38 9.53
N PRO A 56 12.98 4.67 8.43
CA PRO A 56 12.85 3.90 7.20
C PRO A 56 13.45 2.50 7.35
N VAL A 57 12.86 1.53 6.65
CA VAL A 57 13.39 0.18 6.44
C VAL A 57 13.55 -0.06 4.95
N ALA A 58 14.58 -0.80 4.56
CA ALA A 58 14.81 -1.20 3.18
C ALA A 58 13.95 -2.42 2.82
N TRP A 59 13.07 -2.24 1.84
CA TRP A 59 12.21 -3.28 1.27
C TRP A 59 12.80 -3.83 -0.04
N ASP A 60 12.68 -5.14 -0.24
CA ASP A 60 12.94 -5.82 -1.52
C ASP A 60 11.65 -5.92 -2.33
N PHE A 61 11.68 -5.48 -3.59
CA PHE A 61 10.52 -5.53 -4.47
C PHE A 61 10.69 -6.65 -5.50
N ARG A 62 9.69 -7.53 -5.58
CA ARG A 62 9.62 -8.58 -6.60
C ARG A 62 8.43 -8.34 -7.50
N MET A 63 8.69 -8.21 -8.79
CA MET A 63 7.62 -8.08 -9.78
C MET A 63 6.93 -9.44 -9.96
N VAL A 64 5.66 -9.49 -9.58
CA VAL A 64 4.79 -10.65 -9.83
C VAL A 64 3.83 -10.28 -10.96
N ARG A 65 3.85 -11.05 -12.04
CA ARG A 65 2.86 -10.90 -13.12
C ARG A 65 1.65 -11.74 -12.77
N VAL A 66 0.53 -11.11 -12.49
CA VAL A 66 -0.76 -11.79 -12.34
C VAL A 66 -1.40 -11.86 -13.73
N PRO A 67 -1.73 -13.05 -14.26
CA PRO A 67 -2.52 -13.13 -15.48
C PRO A 67 -3.89 -12.52 -15.24
N GLU A 68 -4.32 -11.63 -16.14
CA GLU A 68 -5.59 -10.92 -16.05
C GLU A 68 -6.75 -11.93 -15.99
N GLN A 69 -7.40 -12.05 -14.83
CA GLN A 69 -8.66 -12.78 -14.73
C GLN A 69 -9.74 -11.91 -15.37
N GLN A 70 -10.25 -12.38 -16.52
CA GLN A 70 -11.38 -11.78 -17.21
C GLN A 70 -12.61 -11.87 -16.27
N GLU A 71 -13.02 -10.75 -15.68
CA GLU A 71 -14.28 -10.65 -14.95
C GLU A 71 -15.42 -11.03 -15.92
N PRO A 72 -16.26 -12.03 -15.62
CA PRO A 72 -17.38 -12.37 -16.50
C PRO A 72 -18.39 -11.22 -16.45
N CYS A 73 -18.59 -10.55 -17.59
CA CYS A 73 -19.71 -9.62 -17.77
C CYS A 73 -21.02 -10.42 -17.62
N TYR A 74 -21.76 -10.17 -16.56
CA TYR A 74 -23.15 -10.61 -16.49
C TYR A 74 -23.99 -9.62 -17.33
N GLU A 75 -24.61 -10.13 -18.40
CA GLU A 75 -25.67 -9.44 -19.16
C GLU A 75 -26.98 -9.39 -18.38
#